data_AF-A0A559LRS1-F1
#
_entry.id   AF-A0A559LRS1-F1
#
_cell.length_a   1.000
_cell.length_b   1.000
_cell.length_c   1.000
_cell.angle_alpha   90.00
_cell.angle_beta   90.00
_cell.angle_gamma   90.00
#
_symmetry.space_group_name_H-M   'P 1'
#
loop_
_entity.id
_entity.type
_entity.pdbx_description
1 polymer ?
#
loop_
_entity_poly.entity_id
_entity_poly.type
_entity_poly.pdbx_seq_one_letter_code
_entity_poly.pdbx_strand_id
1 'polypeptide(L)'
;MAHSAIVTGLPPLAGNAPEKTPKLMTRDEIEALIAEGKHVAIFHNQVIKMDAWMPYHPGGDKAMLHMVGKDASDEIDALHCFETRQKVLRYRIGRIEGTWENFLPPIQGGVYRTDEEIERANAEGEPHKDQDSSAPSTRVPSPVFDEEETAGVRQRKTNKKDGARAPSISSASSVEEPDLDGMSYLDTITREHISLDLDKYPPPDKETQAKIVAKYRELHQKVYDTGLYNCNYKAYGIEFIRYTALAIGSAFCLRHKWYALSAFLLGALWHQLSFTVHDAGHMGITHSYFIDSCIGALIADFMGGLSIGWWKRNHNVHHVITNAPEHDPDIEHMPLFAVSHRLLGSLRSTYYERVMAYDAVAKVLLRVQAWTYYPLLALARFNLYRLSWDHLIMGRGPKKGPGLVIWWLEIIGQVFFWTWFGYGLVYNLLPDNWTRFYFVMISNITASPLHVQIVLSHFAMSTVELGPQESFPQRQLRTTMDIDCPEWLDFFHGGLQFQVIHHLFPRVPRHNLRATQKLVQEFCDEVNIPYALYGFANGNQQVIGRLAEVSRQAAILAKCQQAIQNGDLSGHHH
;
A
#
# COMPACT_ATOMS: atom_id res chain seq x y z
N MET A 1 33.68 14.54 -9.70
CA MET A 1 34.14 14.20 -8.35
C MET A 1 33.35 12.99 -7.91
N ALA A 2 34.01 11.83 -7.79
CA ALA A 2 33.39 10.59 -7.37
C ALA A 2 33.10 10.67 -5.87
N HIS A 3 31.87 11.05 -5.51
CA HIS A 3 31.40 10.76 -4.16
C HIS A 3 31.26 9.24 -4.07
N SER A 4 32.09 8.62 -3.24
CA SER A 4 31.81 7.31 -2.65
C SER A 4 30.43 7.41 -2.00
N ALA A 5 29.39 7.07 -2.76
CA ALA A 5 28.01 7.27 -2.37
C ALA A 5 27.53 5.97 -1.75
N ILE A 6 27.65 5.90 -0.44
CA ILE A 6 27.07 4.83 0.38
C ILE A 6 25.57 4.79 0.11
N VAL A 7 25.10 3.76 -0.59
CA VAL A 7 23.69 3.60 -1.00
C VAL A 7 22.88 2.99 0.11
N THR A 8 23.53 2.11 0.88
CA THR A 8 23.00 1.51 2.10
C THR A 8 23.89 1.88 3.28
N GLY A 9 23.30 2.27 4.40
CA GLY A 9 24.06 2.71 5.60
C GLY A 9 23.90 4.19 5.95
N LEU A 10 24.59 4.62 7.00
CA LEU A 10 24.59 6.03 7.44
C LEU A 10 25.27 6.93 6.40
N PRO A 11 24.54 7.89 5.77
CA PRO A 11 25.21 8.89 4.95
C PRO A 11 25.97 9.88 5.85
N PRO A 12 27.08 10.47 5.36
CA PRO A 12 27.78 11.53 6.09
C PRO A 12 26.82 12.71 6.36
N LEU A 13 26.99 13.39 7.50
CA LEU A 13 26.20 14.58 7.82
C LEU A 13 26.39 15.68 6.76
N ALA A 14 25.33 16.42 6.45
CA ALA A 14 25.41 17.53 5.52
C ALA A 14 26.13 18.74 6.17
N GLY A 15 27.39 18.99 5.80
CA GLY A 15 28.16 20.20 6.17
C GLY A 15 28.59 20.27 7.65
N ASN A 16 28.83 21.50 8.16
CA ASN A 16 29.33 21.83 9.51
C ASN A 16 28.36 21.51 10.67
N ALA A 17 27.54 20.47 10.57
CA ALA A 17 26.68 20.04 11.66
C ALA A 17 27.56 19.58 12.84
N PRO A 18 27.33 20.07 14.08
CA PRO A 18 28.16 19.69 15.21
C PRO A 18 28.09 18.17 15.44
N GLU A 19 29.26 17.54 15.56
CA GLU A 19 29.44 16.15 16.03
C GLU A 19 29.12 16.08 17.53
N LYS A 20 27.83 16.19 17.87
CA LYS A 20 27.36 15.64 19.15
C LYS A 20 27.08 14.16 18.93
N THR A 21 27.79 13.31 19.68
CA THR A 21 27.44 11.90 19.80
C THR A 21 26.01 11.81 20.32
N PRO A 22 25.07 11.18 19.58
CA PRO A 22 23.70 11.04 20.03
C PRO A 22 23.63 10.26 21.34
N LYS A 23 22.70 10.63 22.22
CA LYS A 23 22.42 9.90 23.47
C LYS A 23 22.10 8.44 23.13
N LEU A 24 22.70 7.50 23.86
CA LEU A 24 22.29 6.10 23.79
C LEU A 24 20.88 5.97 24.39
N MET A 25 19.96 5.35 23.66
CA MET A 25 18.58 5.16 24.08
C MET A 25 18.26 3.68 24.19
N THR A 26 17.56 3.30 25.26
CA THR A 26 17.07 1.93 25.44
C THR A 26 15.79 1.70 24.65
N ARG A 27 15.41 0.43 24.47
CA ARG A 27 14.12 0.07 23.85
C ARG A 27 12.93 0.60 24.66
N ASP A 28 13.01 0.52 25.99
CA ASP A 28 12.01 1.05 26.91
C ASP A 28 11.85 2.58 26.81
N GLU A 29 12.95 3.34 26.73
CA GLU A 29 12.89 4.79 26.53
C GLU A 29 12.22 5.16 25.19
N ILE A 30 12.41 4.35 24.14
CA ILE A 30 11.76 4.55 22.84
C ILE A 30 10.28 4.14 22.92
N GLU A 31 9.95 3.07 23.64
CA GLU A 31 8.57 2.63 23.88
C GLU A 31 7.75 3.72 24.57
N ALA A 32 8.29 4.32 25.63
CA ALA A 32 7.63 5.39 26.35
C ALA A 32 7.40 6.64 25.48
N LEU A 33 8.35 6.99 24.61
CA LEU A 33 8.15 8.08 23.64
C LEU A 33 6.98 7.79 22.69
N ILE A 34 6.82 6.54 22.26
CA ILE A 34 5.70 6.14 21.42
C ILE A 34 4.39 6.18 22.21
N ALA A 35 4.40 5.76 23.47
CA ALA A 35 3.25 5.87 24.39
C ALA A 35 2.82 7.33 24.61
N GLU A 36 3.76 8.28 24.61
CA GLU A 36 3.49 9.73 24.64
C GLU A 36 2.98 10.31 23.29
N GLY A 37 2.78 9.47 22.28
CA GLY A 37 2.36 9.87 20.94
C GLY A 37 3.46 10.53 20.11
N LYS A 38 4.75 10.31 20.42
CA LYS A 38 5.85 10.74 19.54
C LYS A 38 6.03 9.75 18.41
N HIS A 39 6.30 10.27 17.21
CA HIS A 39 6.51 9.45 16.02
C HIS A 39 8.01 9.19 15.83
N VAL A 40 8.48 8.03 16.27
CA VAL A 40 9.91 7.67 16.26
C VAL A 40 10.14 6.42 15.42
N ALA A 41 11.19 6.42 14.59
CA ALA A 41 11.66 5.26 13.82
C ALA A 41 13.18 5.14 13.89
N ILE A 42 13.71 3.95 13.59
CA ILE A 42 15.15 3.71 13.54
C ILE A 42 15.65 3.82 12.09
N PHE A 43 16.80 4.49 11.92
CA PHE A 43 17.51 4.61 10.65
C PHE A 43 19.00 4.39 10.89
N HIS A 44 19.52 3.23 10.52
CA HIS A 44 20.90 2.77 10.73
C HIS A 44 21.40 3.06 12.15
N ASN A 45 20.68 2.50 13.13
CA ASN A 45 20.90 2.66 14.57
C ASN A 45 20.74 4.09 15.11
N GLN A 46 20.24 5.04 14.31
CA GLN A 46 19.86 6.37 14.77
C GLN A 46 18.38 6.40 15.10
N VAL A 47 18.02 7.03 16.21
CA VAL A 47 16.63 7.25 16.61
C VAL A 47 16.16 8.56 15.97
N ILE A 48 15.25 8.48 15.02
CA ILE A 48 14.75 9.61 14.24
C ILE A 48 13.36 10.00 14.72
N LYS A 49 13.20 11.27 15.10
CA LYS A 49 11.90 11.85 15.46
C LYS A 49 11.24 12.51 14.26
N MET A 50 10.06 12.05 13.88
CA MET A 50 9.42 12.38 12.60
C MET A 50 8.39 13.52 12.67
N ASP A 51 7.93 13.87 13.87
CA ASP A 51 6.75 14.76 14.08
C ASP A 51 6.82 16.09 13.32
N ALA A 52 8.02 16.69 13.25
CA ALA A 52 8.20 18.03 12.68
C ALA A 52 7.99 18.09 11.15
N TRP A 53 8.14 16.97 10.46
CA TRP A 53 8.13 16.92 8.99
C TRP A 53 7.15 15.92 8.40
N MET A 54 6.63 14.99 9.20
CA MET A 54 5.62 14.01 8.77
C MET A 54 4.41 14.63 8.03
N PRO A 55 3.80 15.75 8.48
CA PRO A 55 2.70 16.39 7.76
C PRO A 55 3.08 17.00 6.39
N TYR A 56 4.38 17.07 6.10
CA TYR A 56 4.93 17.65 4.87
C TYR A 56 5.66 16.61 4.01
N HIS A 57 5.68 15.34 4.42
CA HIS A 57 6.34 14.30 3.64
C HIS A 57 5.60 14.09 2.32
N PRO A 58 6.32 14.11 1.18
CA PRO A 58 5.67 13.99 -0.13
C PRO A 58 4.95 12.66 -0.39
N GLY A 59 5.30 11.60 0.33
CA GLY A 59 4.62 10.31 0.27
C GLY A 59 3.41 10.19 1.19
N GLY A 60 3.13 11.22 2.00
CA GLY A 60 2.03 11.24 2.96
C GLY A 60 2.47 10.79 4.36
N ASP A 61 1.69 11.20 5.35
CA ASP A 61 1.87 10.87 6.77
C ASP A 61 1.64 9.38 7.05
N LYS A 62 0.64 8.77 6.42
CA LYS A 62 0.27 7.36 6.63
C LYS A 62 1.43 6.40 6.36
N ALA A 63 2.21 6.62 5.30
CA ALA A 63 3.38 5.79 5.00
C ALA A 63 4.41 5.81 6.14
N MET A 64 4.57 6.95 6.80
CA MET A 64 5.48 7.11 7.93
C MET A 64 4.91 6.54 9.24
N LEU A 65 3.59 6.62 9.44
CA LEU A 65 2.93 6.06 10.62
C LEU A 65 3.15 4.55 10.72
N HIS A 66 3.23 3.84 9.59
CA HIS A 66 3.56 2.42 9.54
C HIS A 66 5.02 2.09 9.93
N MET A 67 5.90 3.09 10.02
CA MET A 67 7.30 2.92 10.42
C MET A 67 7.55 3.27 11.89
N VAL A 68 6.55 3.77 12.62
CA VAL A 68 6.71 4.13 14.04
C VAL A 68 7.05 2.89 14.86
N GLY A 69 8.16 2.94 15.58
CA GLY A 69 8.69 1.83 16.39
C GLY A 69 9.46 0.77 15.59
N LYS A 70 9.63 0.93 14.28
CA LYS A 70 10.38 0.00 13.43
C LYS A 70 11.75 0.53 13.03
N ASP A 71 12.63 -0.38 12.67
CA ASP A 71 13.79 -0.10 11.81
C ASP A 71 13.30 0.05 10.37
N ALA A 72 13.37 1.29 9.87
CA ALA A 72 12.96 1.69 8.54
C ALA A 72 14.17 1.90 7.61
N SER A 73 15.33 1.34 7.95
CA SER A 73 16.58 1.58 7.22
C SER A 73 16.51 1.19 5.76
N ASP A 74 15.97 0.01 5.47
CA ASP A 74 15.94 -0.55 4.12
C ASP A 74 14.90 0.19 3.26
N GLU A 75 13.75 0.53 3.84
CA GLU A 75 12.72 1.37 3.22
C GLU A 75 13.26 2.77 2.92
N ILE A 76 13.95 3.41 3.87
CA ILE A 76 14.52 4.74 3.66
C ILE A 76 15.59 4.69 2.57
N ASP A 77 16.47 3.68 2.58
CA ASP A 77 17.53 3.53 1.59
C ASP A 77 16.97 3.26 0.17
N ALA A 78 15.92 2.45 0.04
CA ALA A 78 15.30 2.11 -1.24
C ALA A 78 14.47 3.27 -1.84
N LEU A 79 13.68 3.96 -1.00
CA LEU A 79 12.72 4.97 -1.49
C LEU A 79 13.32 6.38 -1.61
N HIS A 80 14.46 6.68 -0.98
CA HIS A 80 14.97 8.06 -0.89
C HIS A 80 16.36 8.26 -1.50
N CYS A 81 16.57 9.42 -2.12
CA CYS A 81 17.90 9.83 -2.60
C CYS A 81 18.85 10.13 -1.46
N PHE A 82 20.15 10.10 -1.76
CA PHE A 82 21.22 10.34 -0.80
C PHE A 82 21.04 11.67 -0.04
N GLU A 83 20.70 12.75 -0.75
CA GLU A 83 20.48 14.07 -0.17
C GLU A 83 19.29 14.09 0.80
N THR A 84 18.27 13.27 0.53
CA THR A 84 17.11 13.15 1.41
C THR A 84 17.46 12.34 2.65
N ARG A 85 18.20 11.23 2.51
CA ARG A 85 18.73 10.44 3.62
C ARG A 85 19.60 11.29 4.55
N GLN A 86 20.42 12.19 4.01
CA GLN A 86 21.16 13.18 4.81
C GLN A 86 20.27 14.16 5.59
N LYS A 87 19.13 14.58 5.02
CA LYS A 87 18.18 15.48 5.70
C LYS A 87 17.48 14.79 6.87
N VAL A 88 17.18 13.49 6.76
CA VAL A 88 16.57 12.70 7.84
C VAL A 88 17.42 12.77 9.11
N LEU A 89 18.75 12.72 8.98
CA LEU A 89 19.69 12.79 10.11
C LEU A 89 19.62 14.09 10.93
N ARG A 90 19.01 15.17 10.41
CA ARG A 90 18.78 16.41 11.17
C ARG A 90 17.78 16.24 12.30
N TYR A 91 16.97 15.18 12.26
CA TYR A 91 15.94 14.88 13.24
C TYR A 91 16.33 13.73 14.18
N ARG A 92 17.63 13.36 14.21
CA ARG A 92 18.14 12.38 15.16
C ARG A 92 18.05 12.93 16.59
N ILE A 93 17.49 12.15 17.49
CA ILE A 93 17.38 12.46 18.92
C ILE A 93 18.27 11.57 19.80
N GLY A 94 18.69 10.43 19.27
CA GLY A 94 19.55 9.47 19.96
C GLY A 94 20.07 8.38 19.03
N ARG A 95 20.67 7.34 19.61
CA ARG A 95 21.15 6.14 18.94
C ARG A 95 20.84 4.90 19.77
N ILE A 96 20.75 3.75 19.12
CA ILE A 96 20.64 2.44 19.79
C ILE A 96 21.96 1.65 19.63
N GLU A 97 22.11 0.58 20.40
CA GLU A 97 23.19 -0.40 20.26
C GLU A 97 22.63 -1.79 19.97
N GLY A 98 23.29 -2.53 19.08
CA GLY A 98 22.83 -3.85 18.64
C GLY A 98 21.73 -3.80 17.59
N THR A 99 21.07 -4.95 17.40
CA THR A 99 19.96 -5.12 16.46
C THR A 99 18.66 -4.63 17.09
N TRP A 100 17.89 -3.84 16.34
CA TRP A 100 16.58 -3.37 16.79
C TRP A 100 15.52 -4.46 16.65
N GLU A 101 14.66 -4.59 17.66
CA GLU A 101 13.48 -5.44 17.62
C GLU A 101 12.25 -4.58 17.39
N ASN A 102 11.64 -4.74 16.21
CA ASN A 102 10.55 -3.89 15.75
C ASN A 102 9.34 -3.97 16.69
N PHE A 103 8.74 -2.83 17.00
CA PHE A 103 7.40 -2.80 17.56
C PHE A 103 6.35 -2.99 16.46
N LEU A 104 5.17 -3.48 16.84
CA LEU A 104 3.96 -3.30 16.02
C LEU A 104 3.58 -1.81 16.08
N PRO A 105 3.52 -1.07 14.96
CA PRO A 105 3.21 0.37 14.96
C PRO A 105 1.85 0.71 15.58
N PRO A 106 1.65 1.93 16.14
CA PRO A 106 0.38 2.31 16.76
C PRO A 106 -0.78 2.31 15.77
N ILE A 107 -0.54 2.70 14.51
CA ILE A 107 -1.54 2.66 13.44
C ILE A 107 -2.03 1.23 13.13
N GLN A 108 -1.26 0.21 13.52
CA GLN A 108 -1.60 -1.22 13.37
C GLN A 108 -2.16 -1.83 14.65
N GLY A 109 -2.46 -1.01 15.68
CA GLY A 109 -2.98 -1.47 16.97
C GLY A 109 -1.91 -1.81 18.00
N GLY A 110 -0.66 -1.38 17.82
CA GLY A 110 0.38 -1.50 18.84
C GLY A 110 0.01 -0.78 20.15
N VAL A 111 0.23 -1.43 21.28
CA VAL A 111 0.04 -0.89 22.64
C VAL A 111 1.40 -0.76 23.30
N TYR A 112 1.61 0.34 24.03
CA TYR A 112 2.92 0.73 24.55
C TYR A 112 2.83 1.15 26.00
N ARG A 113 3.84 0.80 26.79
CA ARG A 113 3.93 1.17 28.20
C ARG A 113 4.44 2.59 28.35
N THR A 114 3.82 3.34 29.24
CA THR A 114 4.30 4.66 29.69
C THR A 114 5.56 4.52 30.55
N ASP A 115 6.33 5.60 30.70
CA ASP A 115 7.50 5.63 31.60
C ASP A 115 7.14 5.12 33.01
N GLU A 116 5.99 5.54 33.56
CA GLU A 116 5.51 5.11 34.88
C GLU A 116 5.19 3.61 34.97
N GLU A 117 4.67 3.01 33.88
CA GLU A 117 4.40 1.57 33.81
C GLU A 117 5.68 0.75 33.69
N ILE A 118 6.66 1.25 32.93
CA ILE A 118 7.98 0.64 32.79
C ILE A 118 8.74 0.69 34.11
N GLU A 119 8.77 1.84 34.78
CA GLU A 119 9.40 1.99 36.10
C GLU A 119 8.78 1.05 37.14
N ARG A 120 7.44 0.91 37.14
CA ARG A 120 6.73 -0.03 38.02
C ARG A 120 7.09 -1.49 37.70
N ALA A 121 7.05 -1.89 36.43
CA ALA A 121 7.40 -3.24 36.01
C ALA A 121 8.85 -3.60 36.41
N ASN A 122 9.78 -2.67 36.23
CA ASN A 122 11.18 -2.84 36.62
C ASN A 122 11.36 -2.90 38.15
N ALA A 123 10.56 -2.15 38.92
CA ALA A 123 10.60 -2.13 40.38
C ALA A 123 9.98 -3.38 41.03
N GLU A 124 8.93 -3.95 40.43
CA GLU A 124 8.23 -5.13 40.94
C GLU A 124 8.99 -6.44 40.68
N GLY A 125 10.10 -6.38 39.92
CA GLY A 125 10.86 -7.57 39.53
C GLY A 125 9.99 -8.57 38.75
N GLU A 126 8.88 -8.10 38.17
CA GLU A 126 8.17 -8.90 37.19
C GLU A 126 9.19 -9.22 36.10
N PRO A 127 9.43 -10.51 35.78
CA PRO A 127 10.24 -10.83 34.62
C PRO A 127 9.64 -10.06 33.46
N HIS A 128 10.47 -9.46 32.58
CA HIS A 128 10.03 -8.77 31.37
C HIS A 128 8.84 -9.54 30.79
N LYS A 129 7.62 -9.11 31.12
CA LYS A 129 6.48 -9.34 30.29
C LYS A 129 6.78 -8.36 29.18
N ASP A 130 7.61 -8.82 28.25
CA ASP A 130 7.22 -8.65 26.86
C ASP A 130 5.72 -8.95 26.90
N GLN A 131 4.88 -7.92 26.85
CA GLN A 131 3.57 -8.12 26.27
C GLN A 131 3.94 -8.62 24.89
N ASP A 132 3.99 -9.94 24.84
CA ASP A 132 4.56 -10.72 23.78
C ASP A 132 3.56 -10.52 22.65
N SER A 133 3.71 -9.41 21.92
CA SER A 133 3.29 -9.36 20.52
C SER A 133 4.05 -10.41 19.70
N SER A 134 4.99 -11.14 20.32
CA SER A 134 5.78 -12.26 19.83
C SER A 134 5.41 -13.65 20.39
N ALA A 135 4.38 -13.79 21.24
CA ALA A 135 3.71 -15.09 21.32
C ALA A 135 2.91 -15.27 20.02
N PRO A 136 2.78 -16.47 19.44
CA PRO A 136 1.72 -16.73 18.48
C PRO A 136 0.41 -16.66 19.26
N SER A 137 -0.05 -15.43 19.54
CA SER A 137 -1.45 -15.24 19.83
C SER A 137 -2.14 -15.81 18.62
N THR A 138 -2.78 -16.96 18.81
CA THR A 138 -3.69 -17.54 17.82
C THR A 138 -4.84 -16.58 17.47
N ARG A 139 -4.92 -15.45 18.18
CA ARG A 139 -5.67 -14.25 17.81
C ARG A 139 -4.76 -13.11 17.41
N VAL A 140 -4.79 -12.80 16.13
CA VAL A 140 -4.46 -11.48 15.56
C VAL A 140 -5.17 -10.39 16.40
N PRO A 141 -4.61 -9.17 16.57
CA PRO A 141 -5.33 -8.08 17.24
C PRO A 141 -6.74 -7.97 16.68
N SER A 142 -7.74 -7.92 17.58
CA SER A 142 -9.13 -7.86 17.17
C SER A 142 -9.33 -6.67 16.21
N PRO A 143 -10.10 -6.84 15.13
CA PRO A 143 -10.48 -5.71 14.29
C PRO A 143 -11.02 -4.59 15.20
N VAL A 144 -10.63 -3.34 14.94
CA VAL A 144 -11.17 -2.19 15.66
C VAL A 144 -12.63 -2.04 15.22
N PHE A 145 -13.53 -2.70 15.95
CA PHE A 145 -14.97 -2.56 15.82
C PHE A 145 -15.42 -1.37 16.68
N ASP A 146 -16.04 -0.37 16.05
CA ASP A 146 -16.82 0.63 16.79
C ASP A 146 -18.26 0.11 16.90
N GLU A 147 -18.84 0.15 18.11
CA GLU A 147 -20.28 -0.02 18.30
C GLU A 147 -21.00 1.20 17.70
N GLU A 148 -21.99 0.98 16.83
CA GLU A 148 -22.78 2.08 16.25
C GLU A 148 -23.55 2.83 17.34
N GLU A 149 -23.18 4.09 17.60
CA GLU A 149 -24.02 5.04 18.32
C GLU A 149 -25.31 5.29 17.52
N THR A 150 -26.38 4.57 17.87
CA THR A 150 -27.74 4.89 17.43
C THR A 150 -28.28 6.08 18.22
N ALA A 151 -28.18 7.26 17.63
CA ALA A 151 -28.79 8.47 18.13
C ALA A 151 -30.34 8.39 18.08
N GLY A 152 -30.95 8.21 19.25
CA GLY A 152 -32.01 9.11 19.75
C GLY A 152 -33.47 8.71 19.53
N VAL A 153 -34.15 8.29 20.62
CA VAL A 153 -35.60 8.56 20.81
C VAL A 153 -35.95 8.74 22.31
N ARG A 154 -36.30 10.00 22.64
CA ARG A 154 -37.25 10.51 23.66
C ARG A 154 -37.19 10.03 25.12
N GLN A 155 -36.80 11.00 25.96
CA GLN A 155 -37.21 11.13 27.37
C GLN A 155 -38.74 11.10 27.56
N ARG A 156 -39.20 10.37 28.59
CA ARG A 156 -40.42 10.72 29.33
C ARG A 156 -40.28 10.38 30.81
N LYS A 157 -40.36 11.41 31.65
CA LYS A 157 -40.46 11.36 33.13
C LYS A 157 -41.66 10.54 33.58
N THR A 158 -41.55 9.80 34.70
CA THR A 158 -42.50 9.86 35.83
C THR A 158 -42.02 9.10 37.09
N ASN A 159 -42.08 9.83 38.21
CA ASN A 159 -42.37 9.50 39.63
C ASN A 159 -41.64 8.43 40.48
N LYS A 160 -41.18 8.95 41.64
CA LYS A 160 -40.80 8.32 42.92
C LYS A 160 -41.87 7.41 43.54
N LYS A 161 -41.43 6.33 44.21
CA LYS A 161 -41.79 6.01 45.60
C LYS A 161 -40.85 4.95 46.24
N ASP A 162 -40.72 5.08 47.56
CA ASP A 162 -39.75 4.48 48.48
C ASP A 162 -39.84 2.96 48.71
N GLY A 163 -38.74 2.35 49.18
CA GLY A 163 -38.75 1.05 49.86
C GLY A 163 -37.37 0.39 49.99
N ALA A 164 -36.79 0.41 51.20
CA ALA A 164 -35.50 -0.21 51.53
C ALA A 164 -35.61 -1.72 51.79
N ARG A 165 -34.68 -2.53 51.25
CA ARG A 165 -34.06 -3.72 51.88
C ARG A 165 -32.97 -4.33 50.98
N ALA A 166 -31.87 -4.75 51.60
CA ALA A 166 -30.79 -5.57 51.03
C ALA A 166 -30.82 -6.98 51.68
N PRO A 167 -29.96 -7.94 51.30
CA PRO A 167 -29.52 -8.38 49.96
C PRO A 167 -29.68 -9.91 49.77
N SER A 168 -29.81 -10.41 48.54
CA SER A 168 -29.45 -11.81 48.23
C SER A 168 -29.46 -12.14 46.73
N ILE A 169 -28.26 -12.41 46.22
CA ILE A 169 -27.80 -13.56 45.42
C ILE A 169 -28.55 -13.91 44.11
N SER A 170 -27.80 -13.70 43.03
CA SER A 170 -27.73 -14.39 41.72
C SER A 170 -29.02 -14.69 40.95
N SER A 171 -29.12 -14.08 39.77
CA SER A 171 -29.62 -14.78 38.58
C SER A 171 -29.17 -14.02 37.32
N ALA A 172 -28.31 -14.71 36.57
CA ALA A 172 -27.91 -14.53 35.18
C ALA A 172 -28.37 -13.26 34.46
N SER A 173 -27.41 -12.35 34.24
CA SER A 173 -27.47 -11.43 33.11
C SER A 173 -27.29 -12.27 31.84
N SER A 174 -28.31 -12.30 30.99
CA SER A 174 -28.21 -12.72 29.60
C SER A 174 -27.22 -11.79 28.90
N VAL A 175 -25.97 -12.21 28.85
CA VAL A 175 -24.99 -11.67 27.91
C VAL A 175 -25.47 -12.15 26.55
N GLU A 176 -25.83 -11.21 25.67
CA GLU A 176 -25.96 -11.49 24.25
C GLU A 176 -24.64 -12.13 23.80
N GLU A 177 -24.70 -13.39 23.38
CA GLU A 177 -23.54 -14.07 22.84
C GLU A 177 -23.09 -13.32 21.57
N PRO A 178 -21.83 -12.84 21.50
CA PRO A 178 -21.32 -12.29 20.26
C PRO A 178 -21.23 -13.41 19.21
N ASP A 179 -21.37 -13.06 17.93
CA ASP A 179 -21.26 -13.92 16.73
C ASP A 179 -20.01 -14.85 16.72
N LEU A 180 -20.02 -15.90 17.55
CA LEU A 180 -18.82 -16.65 17.95
C LEU A 180 -18.34 -17.68 16.90
N ASP A 181 -19.16 -18.05 15.91
CA ASP A 181 -18.83 -19.16 15.00
C ASP A 181 -18.31 -18.69 13.63
N GLY A 182 -18.76 -17.52 13.13
CA GLY A 182 -18.28 -16.96 11.86
C GLY A 182 -16.84 -16.46 11.90
N MET A 183 -16.45 -15.81 13.00
CA MET A 183 -15.09 -15.32 13.21
C MET A 183 -14.11 -16.48 13.44
N SER A 184 -14.54 -17.54 14.14
CA SER A 184 -13.75 -18.77 14.35
C SER A 184 -13.35 -19.46 13.03
N TYR A 185 -14.23 -19.45 12.02
CA TYR A 185 -13.92 -19.95 10.68
C TYR A 185 -12.85 -19.11 9.97
N LEU A 186 -13.01 -17.78 9.96
CA LEU A 186 -12.04 -16.88 9.31
C LEU A 186 -10.67 -16.92 10.01
N ASP A 187 -10.65 -17.06 11.34
CA ASP A 187 -9.43 -17.24 12.13
C ASP A 187 -8.72 -18.56 11.78
N THR A 188 -9.48 -19.62 11.50
CA THR A 188 -8.94 -20.91 11.08
C THR A 188 -8.28 -20.82 9.69
N ILE A 189 -8.94 -20.18 8.72
CA ILE A 189 -8.33 -19.91 7.41
C ILE A 189 -7.07 -19.05 7.55
N THR A 190 -7.11 -18.04 8.43
CA THR A 190 -5.95 -17.17 8.68
C THR A 190 -4.75 -17.99 9.16
N ARG A 191 -4.96 -18.89 10.14
CA ARG A 191 -3.90 -19.77 10.66
C ARG A 191 -3.37 -20.74 9.60
N GLU A 192 -4.25 -21.28 8.76
CA GLU A 192 -3.86 -22.15 7.64
C GLU A 192 -2.96 -21.40 6.64
N HIS A 193 -3.34 -20.20 6.21
CA HIS A 193 -2.52 -19.39 5.31
C HIS A 193 -1.19 -18.98 5.95
N ILE A 194 -1.15 -18.67 7.25
CA ILE A 194 0.11 -18.42 7.98
C ILE A 194 1.01 -19.66 7.91
N SER A 195 0.47 -20.85 8.18
CA SER A 195 1.24 -22.10 8.10
C SER A 195 1.81 -22.32 6.71
N LEU A 196 0.99 -22.14 5.65
CA LEU A 196 1.42 -22.31 4.26
C LEU A 196 2.54 -21.33 3.87
N ASP A 197 2.47 -20.08 4.35
CA ASP A 197 3.52 -19.09 4.12
C ASP A 197 4.80 -19.44 4.89
N LEU A 198 4.70 -19.91 6.13
CA LEU A 198 5.85 -20.33 6.94
C LEU A 198 6.51 -21.61 6.40
N ASP A 199 5.75 -22.49 5.73
CA ASP A 199 6.31 -23.66 5.03
C ASP A 199 7.04 -23.27 3.75
N LYS A 200 6.66 -22.14 3.12
CA LYS A 200 7.17 -21.71 1.82
C LYS A 200 8.30 -20.69 1.92
N TYR A 201 8.26 -19.78 2.90
CA TYR A 201 9.18 -18.66 3.06
C TYR A 201 10.05 -18.83 4.31
N PRO A 202 11.26 -18.23 4.35
CA PRO A 202 12.10 -18.28 5.53
C PRO A 202 11.38 -17.75 6.78
N PRO A 203 11.59 -18.37 7.97
CA PRO A 203 10.92 -17.94 9.19
C PRO A 203 11.31 -16.51 9.61
N PRO A 204 10.41 -15.77 10.27
CA PRO A 204 10.67 -14.41 10.75
C PRO A 204 11.49 -14.38 12.05
N ASP A 205 12.47 -15.27 12.21
CA ASP A 205 13.39 -15.30 13.35
C ASP A 205 14.57 -14.35 13.17
N LYS A 206 15.18 -13.94 14.30
CA LYS A 206 16.22 -12.91 14.34
C LYS A 206 17.44 -13.24 13.47
N GLU A 207 17.88 -14.49 13.43
CA GLU A 207 19.09 -14.89 12.70
C GLU A 207 18.83 -14.94 11.20
N THR A 208 17.76 -15.60 10.78
CA THR A 208 17.37 -15.72 9.37
C THR A 208 17.10 -14.35 8.76
N GLN A 209 16.32 -13.49 9.43
CA GLN A 209 15.99 -12.17 8.92
C GLN A 209 17.22 -11.25 8.86
N ALA A 210 18.13 -11.32 9.84
CA ALA A 210 19.38 -10.56 9.79
C ALA A 210 20.26 -10.95 8.59
N LYS A 211 20.33 -12.25 8.26
CA LYS A 211 21.03 -12.75 7.06
C LYS A 211 20.41 -12.20 5.77
N ILE A 212 19.07 -12.23 5.68
CA ILE A 212 18.34 -11.70 4.51
C ILE A 212 18.61 -10.21 4.34
N VAL A 213 18.50 -9.42 5.41
CA VAL A 213 18.76 -7.97 5.40
C VAL A 213 20.19 -7.66 4.97
N ALA A 214 21.18 -8.37 5.52
CA ALA A 214 22.59 -8.17 5.13
C ALA A 214 22.80 -8.44 3.63
N LYS A 215 22.25 -9.54 3.12
CA LYS A 215 22.32 -9.90 1.70
C LYS A 215 21.57 -8.94 0.79
N TYR A 216 20.43 -8.41 1.23
CA TYR A 216 19.70 -7.39 0.49
C TYR A 216 20.51 -6.08 0.39
N ARG A 217 21.19 -5.68 1.47
CA ARG A 217 22.05 -4.49 1.46
C ARG A 217 23.26 -4.65 0.54
N GLU A 218 23.86 -5.85 0.48
CA GLU A 218 24.90 -6.20 -0.51
C GLU A 218 24.36 -6.10 -1.94
N LEU A 219 23.17 -6.67 -2.20
CA LEU A 219 22.49 -6.59 -3.50
C LEU A 219 22.22 -5.13 -3.89
N HIS A 220 21.70 -4.32 -2.98
CA HIS A 220 21.39 -2.91 -3.26
C HIS A 220 22.66 -2.14 -3.67
N GLN A 221 23.77 -2.37 -2.97
CA GLN A 221 25.05 -1.79 -3.35
C GLN A 221 25.51 -2.28 -4.74
N LYS A 222 25.40 -3.59 -5.03
CA LYS A 222 25.71 -4.16 -6.35
C LYS A 222 24.89 -3.53 -7.49
N VAL A 223 23.58 -3.31 -7.28
CA VAL A 223 22.68 -2.66 -8.25
C VAL A 223 23.16 -1.24 -8.56
N TYR A 224 23.57 -0.50 -7.54
CA TYR A 224 24.09 0.86 -7.70
C TYR A 224 25.46 0.89 -8.36
N ASP A 225 26.39 0.04 -7.95
CA ASP A 225 27.76 -0.03 -8.49
C ASP A 225 27.76 -0.40 -9.98
N THR A 226 26.77 -1.20 -10.40
CA THR A 226 26.54 -1.54 -11.82
C THR A 226 25.95 -0.36 -12.62
N GLY A 227 25.59 0.73 -11.95
CA GLY A 227 25.05 1.94 -12.57
C GLY A 227 23.58 1.82 -12.98
N LEU A 228 22.83 0.83 -12.45
CA LEU A 228 21.43 0.60 -12.84
C LEU A 228 20.47 1.71 -12.37
N TYR A 229 20.88 2.55 -11.42
CA TYR A 229 20.16 3.78 -11.07
C TYR A 229 20.32 4.90 -12.11
N ASN A 230 21.29 4.82 -13.02
CA ASN A 230 21.50 5.84 -14.03
C ASN A 230 20.42 5.76 -15.12
N CYS A 231 19.68 6.84 -15.28
CA CYS A 231 18.63 6.93 -16.29
C CYS A 231 19.21 7.23 -17.68
N ASN A 232 19.00 6.31 -18.62
CA ASN A 232 19.30 6.55 -20.03
C ASN A 232 18.15 7.36 -20.67
N TYR A 233 18.29 8.68 -20.70
CA TYR A 233 17.29 9.58 -21.29
C TYR A 233 16.96 9.28 -22.75
N LYS A 234 17.86 8.64 -23.52
CA LYS A 234 17.55 8.23 -24.90
C LYS A 234 16.42 7.22 -24.98
N ALA A 235 16.26 6.38 -23.95
CA ALA A 235 15.14 5.44 -23.87
C ALA A 235 13.80 6.19 -23.91
N TYR A 236 13.68 7.31 -23.20
CA TYR A 236 12.50 8.17 -23.25
C TYR A 236 12.31 8.90 -24.59
N GLY A 237 13.36 9.05 -25.39
CA GLY A 237 13.25 9.58 -26.76
C GLY A 237 12.40 8.68 -27.66
N ILE A 238 12.54 7.35 -27.54
CA ILE A 238 11.71 6.38 -28.27
C ILE A 238 10.25 6.48 -27.82
N GLU A 239 10.05 6.62 -26.51
CA GLU A 239 8.72 6.77 -25.91
C GLU A 239 8.05 8.07 -26.39
N PHE A 240 8.78 9.18 -26.44
CA PHE A 240 8.29 10.45 -26.97
C PHE A 240 7.83 10.34 -28.43
N ILE A 241 8.57 9.60 -29.27
CA ILE A 241 8.15 9.31 -30.65
C ILE A 241 6.83 8.53 -30.66
N ARG A 242 6.70 7.50 -29.81
CA ARG A 242 5.46 6.71 -29.71
C ARG A 242 4.28 7.56 -29.25
N TYR A 243 4.48 8.41 -28.24
CA TYR A 243 3.44 9.31 -27.72
C TYR A 243 2.99 10.29 -28.79
N THR A 244 3.94 10.88 -29.50
CA THR A 244 3.67 11.82 -30.60
C THR A 244 2.92 11.12 -31.74
N ALA A 245 3.33 9.91 -32.12
CA ALA A 245 2.65 9.13 -33.15
C ALA A 245 1.20 8.80 -32.77
N LEU A 246 0.95 8.37 -31.53
CA LEU A 246 -0.40 8.08 -31.02
C LEU A 246 -1.26 9.35 -30.97
N ALA A 247 -0.70 10.47 -30.51
CA ALA A 247 -1.40 11.76 -30.46
C ALA A 247 -1.76 12.28 -31.86
N ILE A 248 -0.81 12.28 -32.80
CA ILE A 248 -1.04 12.67 -34.20
C ILE A 248 -2.05 11.73 -34.85
N GLY A 249 -1.92 10.42 -34.64
CA GLY A 249 -2.86 9.43 -35.16
C GLY A 249 -4.28 9.65 -34.64
N SER A 250 -4.43 9.93 -33.34
CA SER A 250 -5.73 10.25 -32.75
C SER A 250 -6.34 11.52 -33.35
N ALA A 251 -5.55 12.60 -33.48
CA ALA A 251 -5.99 13.86 -34.08
C ALA A 251 -6.35 13.73 -35.56
N PHE A 252 -5.57 12.96 -36.32
CA PHE A 252 -5.84 12.63 -37.72
C PHE A 252 -7.18 11.88 -37.86
N CYS A 253 -7.38 10.83 -37.07
CA CYS A 253 -8.63 10.06 -37.08
C CYS A 253 -9.82 10.94 -36.69
N LEU A 254 -9.66 11.81 -35.70
CA LEU A 254 -10.68 12.77 -35.28
C LEU A 254 -11.09 13.70 -36.44
N ARG A 255 -10.09 14.26 -37.14
CA ARG A 255 -10.29 15.15 -38.29
C ARG A 255 -11.06 14.49 -39.44
N HIS A 256 -10.86 13.19 -39.63
CA HIS A 256 -11.55 12.35 -40.61
C HIS A 256 -12.86 11.74 -40.08
N LYS A 257 -13.29 12.10 -38.86
CA LYS A 257 -14.51 11.61 -38.20
C LYS A 257 -14.49 10.10 -37.88
N TRP A 258 -13.31 9.49 -37.81
CA TRP A 258 -13.10 8.12 -37.32
C TRP A 258 -13.03 8.10 -35.80
N TYR A 259 -14.12 8.50 -35.16
CA TYR A 259 -14.14 8.80 -33.72
C TYR A 259 -13.76 7.61 -32.84
N ALA A 260 -14.20 6.39 -33.16
CA ALA A 260 -13.85 5.20 -32.39
C ALA A 260 -12.34 4.91 -32.43
N LEU A 261 -11.72 4.99 -33.62
CA LEU A 261 -10.28 4.79 -33.77
C LEU A 261 -9.48 5.94 -33.11
N SER A 262 -9.98 7.17 -33.21
CA SER A 262 -9.41 8.32 -32.52
C SER A 262 -9.40 8.13 -31.00
N ALA A 263 -10.53 7.68 -30.43
CA ALA A 263 -10.66 7.37 -29.01
C ALA A 263 -9.71 6.25 -28.58
N PHE A 264 -9.61 5.17 -29.36
CA PHE A 264 -8.68 4.07 -29.10
C PHE A 264 -7.23 4.56 -29.05
N LEU A 265 -6.80 5.36 -30.04
CA LEU A 265 -5.43 5.90 -30.08
C LEU A 265 -5.16 6.86 -28.92
N LEU A 266 -6.15 7.65 -28.50
CA LEU A 266 -6.04 8.52 -27.32
C LEU A 266 -5.91 7.70 -26.03
N GLY A 267 -6.70 6.63 -25.88
CA GLY A 267 -6.59 5.73 -24.74
C GLY A 267 -5.27 4.96 -24.71
N ALA A 268 -4.77 4.53 -25.87
CA ALA A 268 -3.44 3.92 -25.99
C ALA A 268 -2.31 4.90 -25.64
N LEU A 269 -2.47 6.19 -25.98
CA LEU A 269 -1.56 7.24 -25.52
C LEU A 269 -1.56 7.34 -23.99
N TRP A 270 -2.73 7.37 -23.35
CA TRP A 270 -2.82 7.43 -21.88
C TRP A 270 -2.26 6.20 -21.19
N HIS A 271 -2.48 5.00 -21.74
CA HIS A 271 -1.84 3.76 -21.27
C HIS A 271 -0.32 3.93 -21.20
N GLN A 272 0.28 4.38 -22.30
CA GLN A 272 1.73 4.52 -22.45
C GLN A 272 2.32 5.67 -21.61
N LEU A 273 1.62 6.80 -21.50
CA LEU A 273 2.05 7.94 -20.67
C LEU A 273 2.05 7.62 -19.18
N SER A 274 1.14 6.75 -18.73
CA SER A 274 1.03 6.38 -17.32
C SER A 274 2.30 5.73 -16.78
N PHE A 275 3.07 5.03 -17.63
CA PHE A 275 4.36 4.47 -17.25
C PHE A 275 5.41 5.54 -16.95
N THR A 276 5.47 6.62 -17.74
CA THR A 276 6.38 7.74 -17.44
C THR A 276 5.94 8.50 -16.20
N VAL A 277 4.64 8.62 -15.97
CA VAL A 277 4.10 9.18 -14.73
C VAL A 277 4.53 8.33 -13.52
N HIS A 278 4.43 7.01 -13.64
CA HIS A 278 4.87 6.06 -12.61
C HIS A 278 6.36 6.22 -12.29
N ASP A 279 7.21 6.23 -13.32
CA ASP A 279 8.66 6.43 -13.17
C ASP A 279 8.99 7.78 -12.50
N ALA A 280 8.30 8.84 -12.92
CA ALA A 280 8.46 10.17 -12.35
C ALA A 280 8.00 10.24 -10.88
N GLY A 281 6.91 9.54 -10.57
CA GLY A 281 6.34 9.46 -9.23
C GLY A 281 7.26 8.77 -8.22
N HIS A 282 8.10 7.84 -8.70
CA HIS A 282 9.14 7.17 -7.92
C HIS A 282 10.51 7.82 -8.00
N MET A 283 10.63 8.99 -8.63
CA MET A 283 11.91 9.68 -8.80
C MET A 283 12.92 8.90 -9.65
N GLY A 284 12.47 7.99 -10.51
CA GLY A 284 13.32 7.15 -11.34
C GLY A 284 13.81 7.83 -12.63
N ILE A 285 13.43 9.08 -12.89
CA ILE A 285 13.85 9.79 -14.11
C ILE A 285 15.10 10.62 -13.85
N THR A 286 15.00 11.61 -12.96
CA THR A 286 16.11 12.54 -12.66
C THR A 286 16.63 12.41 -11.23
N HIS A 287 15.96 11.63 -10.38
CA HIS A 287 16.23 11.52 -8.94
C HIS A 287 15.98 12.81 -8.14
N SER A 288 15.44 13.86 -8.77
CA SER A 288 15.17 15.16 -8.15
C SER A 288 13.69 15.34 -7.88
N TYR A 289 13.29 15.37 -6.59
CA TYR A 289 11.88 15.44 -6.15
C TYR A 289 11.04 16.43 -6.97
N PHE A 290 11.55 17.64 -7.12
CA PHE A 290 10.83 18.72 -7.76
C PHE A 290 10.72 18.51 -9.28
N ILE A 291 11.78 18.07 -9.94
CA ILE A 291 11.80 17.91 -11.40
C ILE A 291 10.85 16.78 -11.81
N ASP A 292 10.96 15.60 -11.19
CA ASP A 292 10.10 14.49 -11.60
C ASP A 292 8.65 14.70 -11.13
N SER A 293 8.41 15.41 -10.01
CA SER A 293 7.04 15.81 -9.66
C SER A 293 6.43 16.76 -10.70
N CYS A 294 7.21 17.68 -11.28
CA CYS A 294 6.75 18.53 -12.37
C CYS A 294 6.49 17.72 -13.65
N ILE A 295 7.38 16.79 -14.02
CA ILE A 295 7.17 15.89 -15.17
C ILE A 295 5.88 15.09 -14.96
N GLY A 296 5.72 14.48 -13.78
CA GLY A 296 4.55 13.73 -13.39
C GLY A 296 3.28 14.56 -13.47
N ALA A 297 3.25 15.77 -12.92
CA ALA A 297 2.08 16.65 -12.98
C ALA A 297 1.75 17.12 -14.40
N LEU A 298 2.76 17.46 -15.21
CA LEU A 298 2.56 17.87 -16.60
C LEU A 298 1.96 16.74 -17.46
N ILE A 299 2.28 15.48 -17.17
CA ILE A 299 1.73 14.35 -17.93
C ILE A 299 0.41 13.88 -17.31
N ALA A 300 0.41 13.56 -16.01
CA ALA A 300 -0.74 12.99 -15.32
C ALA A 300 -1.91 13.97 -15.28
N ASP A 301 -1.68 15.21 -14.84
CA ASP A 301 -2.76 16.16 -14.60
C ASP A 301 -3.19 16.85 -15.89
N PHE A 302 -2.28 17.42 -16.69
CA PHE A 302 -2.66 18.15 -17.91
C PHE A 302 -3.11 17.23 -19.05
N MET A 303 -2.46 16.08 -19.23
CA MET A 303 -2.74 15.18 -20.35
C MET A 303 -3.63 14.00 -19.95
N GLY A 304 -3.47 13.47 -18.73
CA GLY A 304 -4.17 12.27 -18.27
C GLY A 304 -5.41 12.52 -17.42
N GLY A 305 -5.57 13.71 -16.84
CA GLY A 305 -6.63 14.03 -15.88
C GLY A 305 -6.49 13.34 -14.53
N LEU A 306 -5.30 12.88 -14.15
CA LEU A 306 -5.05 12.16 -12.90
C LEU A 306 -4.05 12.92 -12.01
N SER A 307 -4.28 12.95 -10.70
CA SER A 307 -3.42 13.62 -9.74
C SER A 307 -2.23 12.75 -9.37
N ILE A 308 -1.02 13.22 -9.70
CA ILE A 308 0.22 12.55 -9.28
C ILE A 308 0.42 12.63 -7.75
N GLY A 309 -0.11 13.66 -7.10
CA GLY A 309 -0.12 13.83 -5.65
C GLY A 309 -0.98 12.79 -4.95
N TRP A 310 -2.21 12.55 -5.45
CA TRP A 310 -3.07 11.45 -4.99
C TRP A 310 -2.34 10.12 -5.12
N TRP A 311 -1.82 9.84 -6.32
CA TRP A 311 -1.15 8.58 -6.60
C TRP A 311 0.06 8.37 -5.67
N LYS A 312 0.90 9.38 -5.45
CA LYS A 312 2.04 9.27 -4.52
C LYS A 312 1.59 9.01 -3.08
N ARG A 313 0.57 9.70 -2.59
CA ARG A 313 0.05 9.51 -1.22
C ARG A 313 -0.49 8.11 -1.01
N ASN A 314 -1.13 7.54 -2.02
CA ASN A 314 -1.71 6.20 -1.98
C ASN A 314 -0.64 5.12 -2.15
N HIS A 315 0.12 5.22 -3.24
CA HIS A 315 1.08 4.21 -3.68
C HIS A 315 2.27 4.08 -2.72
N ASN A 316 2.72 5.15 -2.06
CA ASN A 316 3.80 5.03 -1.07
C ASN A 316 3.36 4.27 0.19
N VAL A 317 2.08 4.25 0.53
CA VAL A 317 1.57 3.37 1.59
C VAL A 317 1.63 1.92 1.13
N HIS A 318 1.16 1.65 -0.10
CA HIS A 318 1.27 0.33 -0.72
C HIS A 318 2.72 -0.20 -0.70
N HIS A 319 3.72 0.58 -1.08
CA HIS A 319 5.14 0.18 -1.03
C HIS A 319 5.66 -0.23 0.36
N VAL A 320 5.15 0.41 1.41
CA VAL A 320 5.64 0.19 2.78
C VAL A 320 4.88 -0.96 3.47
N ILE A 321 3.62 -1.18 3.09
CA ILE A 321 2.75 -2.17 3.73
C ILE A 321 2.01 -3.06 2.71
N THR A 322 2.74 -3.48 1.68
CA THR A 322 2.22 -4.22 0.52
C THR A 322 1.31 -5.40 0.91
N ASN A 323 0.12 -5.43 0.32
CA ASN A 323 -0.87 -6.49 0.41
C ASN A 323 -1.43 -6.76 1.83
N ALA A 324 -1.32 -5.79 2.75
CA ALA A 324 -1.93 -5.86 4.08
C ALA A 324 -3.41 -5.38 4.04
N PRO A 325 -4.41 -6.26 4.28
CA PRO A 325 -5.82 -5.93 4.07
C PRO A 325 -6.36 -4.71 4.82
N GLU A 326 -5.80 -4.41 5.99
CA GLU A 326 -6.19 -3.30 6.86
C GLU A 326 -5.56 -1.96 6.47
N HIS A 327 -4.46 -2.01 5.71
CA HIS A 327 -3.48 -0.93 5.66
C HIS A 327 -3.13 -0.51 4.24
N ASP A 328 -3.18 -1.43 3.27
CA ASP A 328 -2.82 -1.21 1.89
C ASP A 328 -4.03 -0.76 1.05
N PRO A 329 -4.11 0.52 0.65
CA PRO A 329 -5.24 1.03 -0.11
C PRO A 329 -5.41 0.42 -1.50
N ASP A 330 -4.38 -0.23 -2.04
CA ASP A 330 -4.41 -0.85 -3.38
C ASP A 330 -5.18 -2.17 -3.42
N ILE A 331 -5.60 -2.70 -2.27
CA ILE A 331 -6.45 -3.91 -2.18
C ILE A 331 -7.78 -3.68 -1.43
N GLU A 332 -8.06 -2.45 -1.01
CA GLU A 332 -9.23 -2.06 -0.24
C GLU A 332 -10.43 -1.69 -1.14
N HIS A 333 -10.92 -2.67 -1.90
CA HIS A 333 -11.92 -2.46 -2.95
C HIS A 333 -13.36 -2.79 -2.58
N MET A 334 -13.64 -2.98 -1.28
CA MET A 334 -14.98 -3.27 -0.81
C MET A 334 -15.97 -2.17 -1.21
N PRO A 335 -17.18 -2.53 -1.71
CA PRO A 335 -17.76 -3.88 -1.78
C PRO A 335 -17.55 -4.63 -3.12
N LEU A 336 -16.73 -4.13 -4.05
CA LEU A 336 -16.58 -4.67 -5.41
C LEU A 336 -15.68 -5.91 -5.48
N PHE A 337 -14.55 -5.88 -4.74
CA PHE A 337 -13.59 -6.98 -4.69
C PHE A 337 -13.14 -7.22 -3.25
N ALA A 338 -12.90 -8.50 -2.94
CA ALA A 338 -12.23 -8.95 -1.74
C ALA A 338 -11.13 -9.94 -2.15
N VAL A 339 -9.88 -9.53 -1.97
CA VAL A 339 -8.68 -10.35 -2.28
C VAL A 339 -8.23 -11.23 -1.11
N SER A 340 -8.76 -10.93 0.08
CA SER A 340 -8.48 -11.63 1.33
C SER A 340 -9.78 -12.06 2.01
N HIS A 341 -9.76 -13.23 2.64
CA HIS A 341 -10.86 -13.73 3.47
C HIS A 341 -11.13 -12.83 4.68
N ARG A 342 -10.12 -12.07 5.15
CA ARG A 342 -10.27 -11.14 6.28
C ARG A 342 -11.29 -10.04 6.00
N LEU A 343 -11.45 -9.62 4.74
CA LEU A 343 -12.46 -8.63 4.33
C LEU A 343 -13.90 -9.14 4.48
N LEU A 344 -14.11 -10.46 4.65
CA LEU A 344 -15.42 -11.05 4.92
C LEU A 344 -15.86 -10.89 6.39
N GLY A 345 -14.96 -10.47 7.28
CA GLY A 345 -15.26 -10.17 8.70
C GLY A 345 -15.68 -8.73 8.96
N SER A 346 -15.76 -7.88 7.92
CA SER A 346 -15.70 -6.41 8.03
C SER A 346 -14.40 -5.92 8.68
N LEU A 347 -13.78 -4.92 8.05
CA LEU A 347 -12.44 -4.51 8.44
C LEU A 347 -12.28 -3.00 8.40
N ARG A 348 -11.61 -2.40 9.39
CA ARG A 348 -11.32 -0.97 9.38
C ARG A 348 -10.06 -0.70 8.55
N SER A 349 -10.22 0.11 7.50
CA SER A 349 -9.09 0.66 6.73
C SER A 349 -8.40 1.75 7.56
N THR A 350 -7.09 1.60 7.77
CA THR A 350 -6.28 2.63 8.44
C THR A 350 -5.89 3.77 7.50
N TYR A 351 -5.94 3.53 6.18
CA TYR A 351 -5.67 4.54 5.16
C TYR A 351 -6.88 5.45 4.90
N TYR A 352 -8.05 4.86 4.60
CA TYR A 352 -9.29 5.60 4.36
C TYR A 352 -10.04 5.98 5.64
N GLU A 353 -9.61 5.46 6.80
CA GLU A 353 -10.21 5.72 8.12
C GLU A 353 -11.71 5.38 8.17
N ARG A 354 -12.09 4.27 7.49
CA ARG A 354 -13.47 3.81 7.39
C ARG A 354 -13.57 2.30 7.55
N VAL A 355 -14.73 1.82 7.99
CA VAL A 355 -15.03 0.38 7.99
C VAL A 355 -15.42 -0.05 6.57
N MET A 356 -14.73 -1.07 6.07
CA MET A 356 -15.06 -1.82 4.87
C MET A 356 -16.04 -2.94 5.26
N ALA A 357 -17.33 -2.59 5.29
CA ALA A 357 -18.37 -3.51 5.74
C ALA A 357 -18.60 -4.68 4.77
N TYR A 358 -18.73 -5.89 5.31
CA TYR A 358 -19.24 -7.06 4.59
C TYR A 358 -20.77 -7.13 4.67
N ASP A 359 -21.41 -6.11 4.10
CA ASP A 359 -22.86 -5.92 4.12
C ASP A 359 -23.60 -6.77 3.07
N ALA A 360 -24.93 -6.56 2.95
CA ALA A 360 -25.75 -7.27 1.98
C ALA A 360 -25.31 -7.04 0.52
N VAL A 361 -24.79 -5.84 0.21
CA VAL A 361 -24.32 -5.51 -1.14
C VAL A 361 -23.02 -6.25 -1.42
N ALA A 362 -22.06 -6.23 -0.48
CA ALA A 362 -20.82 -6.98 -0.58
C ALA A 362 -21.08 -8.49 -0.73
N LYS A 363 -22.00 -9.06 0.07
CA LYS A 363 -22.40 -10.48 -0.02
C LYS A 363 -22.91 -10.88 -1.41
N VAL A 364 -23.53 -9.97 -2.16
CA VAL A 364 -24.01 -10.22 -3.52
C VAL A 364 -22.89 -10.05 -4.54
N LEU A 365 -22.18 -8.92 -4.50
CA LEU A 365 -21.15 -8.59 -5.50
C LEU A 365 -19.95 -9.52 -5.42
N LEU A 366 -19.52 -9.89 -4.21
CA LEU A 366 -18.37 -10.78 -4.01
C LEU A 366 -18.63 -12.22 -4.48
N ARG A 367 -19.87 -12.64 -4.71
CA ARG A 367 -20.16 -13.96 -5.32
C ARG A 367 -19.78 -14.01 -6.80
N VAL A 368 -19.80 -12.87 -7.47
CA VAL A 368 -19.57 -12.75 -8.92
C VAL A 368 -18.28 -12.00 -9.24
N GLN A 369 -17.48 -11.63 -8.23
CA GLN A 369 -16.28 -10.81 -8.40
C GLN A 369 -15.28 -11.36 -9.44
N ALA A 370 -15.13 -12.69 -9.53
CA ALA A 370 -14.28 -13.33 -10.54
C ALA A 370 -14.75 -13.04 -11.98
N TRP A 371 -16.06 -12.93 -12.21
CA TRP A 371 -16.65 -12.60 -13.51
C TRP A 371 -16.64 -11.08 -13.78
N THR A 372 -16.81 -10.27 -12.73
CA THR A 372 -16.84 -8.81 -12.86
C THR A 372 -15.45 -8.16 -12.83
N TYR A 373 -14.39 -8.94 -12.60
CA TYR A 373 -13.00 -8.48 -12.56
C TYR A 373 -12.61 -7.59 -13.76
N TYR A 374 -12.59 -8.13 -14.98
CA TYR A 374 -12.21 -7.34 -16.16
C TYR A 374 -13.21 -6.21 -16.50
N PRO A 375 -14.53 -6.42 -16.47
CA PRO A 375 -15.48 -5.34 -16.72
C PRO A 375 -15.34 -4.15 -15.77
N LEU A 376 -15.10 -4.38 -14.47
CA LEU A 376 -14.92 -3.30 -13.51
C LEU A 376 -13.55 -2.62 -13.66
N LEU A 377 -12.49 -3.38 -13.92
CA LEU A 377 -11.17 -2.80 -14.19
C LEU A 377 -11.15 -1.95 -15.47
N ALA A 378 -11.95 -2.31 -16.47
CA ALA A 378 -12.16 -1.51 -17.68
C ALA A 378 -12.72 -0.11 -17.37
N LEU A 379 -13.45 0.02 -16.25
CA LEU A 379 -14.05 1.27 -15.78
C LEU A 379 -13.28 1.93 -14.63
N ALA A 380 -12.23 1.29 -14.09
CA ALA A 380 -11.56 1.77 -12.90
C ALA A 380 -10.94 3.17 -13.06
N ARG A 381 -10.60 3.60 -14.28
CA ARG A 381 -10.08 4.95 -14.56
C ARG A 381 -11.03 6.06 -14.10
N PHE A 382 -12.35 5.83 -14.19
CA PHE A 382 -13.34 6.79 -13.70
C PHE A 382 -13.27 6.98 -12.19
N ASN A 383 -12.97 5.92 -11.44
CA ASN A 383 -12.71 6.03 -10.01
C ASN A 383 -11.41 6.81 -9.74
N LEU A 384 -10.37 6.65 -10.57
CA LEU A 384 -9.14 7.42 -10.45
C LEU A 384 -9.36 8.94 -10.65
N TYR A 385 -10.27 9.33 -11.55
CA TYR A 385 -10.69 10.75 -11.67
C TYR A 385 -11.33 11.27 -10.39
N ARG A 386 -12.24 10.49 -9.79
CA ARG A 386 -12.88 10.83 -8.52
C ARG A 386 -11.85 11.00 -7.42
N LEU A 387 -10.92 10.05 -7.29
CA LEU A 387 -9.87 10.05 -6.27
C LEU A 387 -8.89 11.22 -6.45
N SER A 388 -8.57 11.57 -7.69
CA SER A 388 -7.73 12.73 -8.02
C SER A 388 -8.36 14.03 -7.52
N TRP A 389 -9.63 14.26 -7.84
CA TRP A 389 -10.34 15.46 -7.37
C TRP A 389 -10.59 15.45 -5.87
N ASP A 390 -10.94 14.30 -5.29
CA ASP A 390 -11.12 14.15 -3.85
C ASP A 390 -9.82 14.51 -3.08
N HIS A 391 -8.66 14.04 -3.53
CA HIS A 391 -7.36 14.41 -2.96
C HIS A 391 -7.11 15.92 -2.98
N LEU A 392 -7.33 16.53 -4.15
CA LEU A 392 -7.03 17.94 -4.39
C LEU A 392 -7.99 18.87 -3.63
N ILE A 393 -9.30 18.61 -3.70
CA ILE A 393 -10.36 19.43 -3.06
C ILE A 393 -10.26 19.34 -1.53
N MET A 394 -10.01 18.15 -0.99
CA MET A 394 -9.90 17.95 0.46
C MET A 394 -8.54 18.41 1.01
N GLY A 395 -7.63 18.91 0.16
CA GLY A 395 -6.34 19.45 0.58
C GLY A 395 -5.46 18.44 1.31
N ARG A 396 -5.47 17.18 0.85
CA ARG A 396 -4.73 16.06 1.47
C ARG A 396 -3.25 15.99 1.07
N GLY A 397 -2.78 16.89 0.23
CA GLY A 397 -1.37 17.02 -0.16
C GLY A 397 -0.54 17.92 0.78
N PRO A 398 0.78 18.03 0.56
CA PRO A 398 1.66 18.87 1.37
C PRO A 398 1.27 20.35 1.32
N LYS A 399 1.17 20.99 2.50
CA LYS A 399 0.75 22.40 2.63
C LYS A 399 1.91 23.40 2.62
N LYS A 400 3.16 22.95 2.50
CA LYS A 400 4.37 23.78 2.54
C LYS A 400 5.44 23.25 1.58
N GLY A 401 6.41 24.12 1.27
CA GLY A 401 7.59 23.76 0.50
C GLY A 401 7.29 23.41 -0.96
N PRO A 402 8.17 22.65 -1.62
CA PRO A 402 8.02 22.30 -3.04
C PRO A 402 6.72 21.54 -3.34
N GLY A 403 6.20 20.74 -2.40
CA GLY A 403 4.94 20.01 -2.58
C GLY A 403 3.72 20.92 -2.76
N LEU A 404 3.70 22.11 -2.14
CA LEU A 404 2.62 23.08 -2.34
C LEU A 404 2.62 23.66 -3.76
N VAL A 405 3.81 23.87 -4.34
CA VAL A 405 3.95 24.33 -5.73
C VAL A 405 3.42 23.27 -6.69
N ILE A 406 3.73 21.99 -6.43
CA ILE A 406 3.20 20.87 -7.20
C ILE A 406 1.69 20.79 -7.08
N TRP A 407 1.11 20.94 -5.87
CA TRP A 407 -0.34 20.94 -5.69
C TRP A 407 -1.06 22.00 -6.55
N TRP A 408 -0.51 23.23 -6.63
CA TRP A 408 -1.06 24.26 -7.53
C TRP A 408 -0.93 23.88 -9.00
N LEU A 409 0.20 23.27 -9.39
CA LEU A 409 0.40 22.77 -10.74
C LEU A 409 -0.61 21.67 -11.10
N GLU A 410 -0.92 20.78 -10.16
CA GLU A 410 -1.94 19.73 -10.32
C GLU A 410 -3.33 20.33 -10.51
N ILE A 411 -3.74 21.31 -9.67
CA ILE A 411 -5.02 22.02 -9.83
C ILE A 411 -5.14 22.65 -11.22
N ILE A 412 -4.10 23.37 -11.66
CA ILE A 412 -4.08 23.99 -12.99
C ILE A 412 -4.16 22.92 -14.07
N GLY A 413 -3.42 21.82 -13.92
CA GLY A 413 -3.42 20.71 -14.85
C GLY A 413 -4.77 20.03 -14.98
N GLN A 414 -5.46 19.77 -13.86
CA GLN A 414 -6.80 19.19 -13.86
C GLN A 414 -7.82 20.10 -14.53
N VAL A 415 -7.82 21.39 -14.19
CA VAL A 415 -8.71 22.36 -14.85
C VAL A 415 -8.43 22.42 -16.34
N PHE A 416 -7.15 22.44 -16.73
CA PHE A 416 -6.75 22.41 -18.13
C PHE A 416 -7.24 21.13 -18.83
N PHE A 417 -7.05 19.96 -18.23
CA PHE A 417 -7.47 18.68 -18.77
C PHE A 417 -8.96 18.64 -19.07
N TRP A 418 -9.80 18.96 -18.08
CA TRP A 418 -11.24 18.94 -18.26
C TRP A 418 -11.73 20.03 -19.23
N THR A 419 -10.98 21.13 -19.37
CA THR A 419 -11.26 22.16 -20.38
C THR A 419 -10.98 21.67 -21.79
N TRP A 420 -9.82 21.06 -22.07
CA TRP A 420 -9.51 20.61 -23.43
C TRP A 420 -10.20 19.29 -23.78
N PHE A 421 -10.22 18.32 -22.86
CA PHE A 421 -10.79 16.98 -23.10
C PHE A 421 -12.31 17.02 -22.97
N GLY A 422 -12.83 17.46 -21.82
CA GLY A 422 -14.26 17.47 -21.54
C GLY A 422 -15.01 18.50 -22.38
N TYR A 423 -14.63 19.77 -22.26
CA TYR A 423 -15.33 20.85 -22.96
C TYR A 423 -14.90 20.97 -24.44
N GLY A 424 -13.61 21.06 -24.73
CA GLY A 424 -13.10 21.20 -26.10
C GLY A 424 -13.42 20.00 -26.97
N LEU A 425 -12.81 18.85 -26.67
CA LEU A 425 -12.88 17.65 -27.50
C LEU A 425 -14.26 17.00 -27.43
N VAL A 426 -14.73 16.63 -26.23
CA VAL A 426 -15.97 15.85 -26.09
C VAL A 426 -17.20 16.72 -26.37
N TYR A 427 -17.34 17.87 -25.71
CA TYR A 427 -18.56 18.68 -25.87
C TYR A 427 -18.61 19.45 -27.20
N ASN A 428 -17.56 20.18 -27.59
CA ASN A 428 -17.61 21.04 -28.78
C ASN A 428 -17.32 20.32 -30.11
N LEU A 429 -16.37 19.38 -30.15
CA LEU A 429 -15.92 18.77 -31.41
C LEU A 429 -16.74 17.55 -31.84
N LEU A 430 -17.31 16.78 -30.90
CA LEU A 430 -18.09 15.59 -31.23
C LEU A 430 -19.55 15.95 -31.55
N PRO A 431 -20.12 15.34 -32.62
CA PRO A 431 -21.37 15.81 -33.23
C PRO A 431 -22.64 15.57 -32.40
N ASP A 432 -22.69 14.49 -31.63
CA ASP A 432 -23.89 14.04 -30.94
C ASP A 432 -23.57 13.29 -29.63
N ASN A 433 -24.60 13.10 -28.79
CA ASN A 433 -24.44 12.49 -27.47
C ASN A 433 -23.99 11.03 -27.50
N TRP A 434 -24.35 10.25 -28.53
CA TRP A 434 -23.92 8.86 -28.64
C TRP A 434 -22.44 8.78 -29.03
N THR A 435 -22.00 9.60 -29.98
CA THR A 435 -20.58 9.76 -30.30
C THR A 435 -19.75 10.17 -29.08
N ARG A 436 -20.25 11.13 -28.29
CA ARG A 436 -19.61 11.54 -27.03
C ARG A 436 -19.48 10.38 -26.05
N PHE A 437 -20.56 9.63 -25.84
CA PHE A 437 -20.58 8.50 -24.94
C PHE A 437 -19.55 7.43 -25.34
N TYR A 438 -19.63 6.89 -26.56
CA TYR A 438 -18.70 5.82 -26.94
C TYR A 438 -17.26 6.30 -27.05
N PHE A 439 -17.01 7.56 -27.41
CA PHE A 439 -15.65 8.11 -27.45
C PHE A 439 -15.01 8.12 -26.05
N VAL A 440 -15.75 8.59 -25.04
CA VAL A 440 -15.30 8.57 -23.64
C VAL A 440 -15.10 7.12 -23.17
N MET A 441 -16.03 6.22 -23.47
CA MET A 441 -15.90 4.82 -23.07
C MET A 441 -14.67 4.14 -23.70
N ILE A 442 -14.50 4.25 -25.02
CA ILE A 442 -13.38 3.60 -25.73
C ILE A 442 -12.04 4.16 -25.24
N SER A 443 -11.90 5.49 -25.12
CA SER A 443 -10.65 6.11 -24.69
C SER A 443 -10.25 5.72 -23.26
N ASN A 444 -11.21 5.61 -22.34
CA ASN A 444 -10.94 5.21 -20.96
C ASN A 444 -10.71 3.70 -20.81
N ILE A 445 -11.49 2.86 -21.50
CA ILE A 445 -11.33 1.41 -21.48
C ILE A 445 -10.02 0.99 -22.14
N THR A 446 -9.61 1.64 -23.23
CA THR A 446 -8.34 1.29 -23.90
C THR A 446 -7.12 1.50 -23.00
N ALA A 447 -7.21 2.39 -22.01
CA ALA A 447 -6.15 2.59 -21.01
C ALA A 447 -6.17 1.59 -19.84
N SER A 448 -7.21 0.75 -19.72
CA SER A 448 -7.40 -0.17 -18.60
C SER A 448 -6.44 -1.36 -18.50
N PRO A 449 -5.70 -1.80 -19.55
CA PRO A 449 -4.66 -2.81 -19.38
C PRO A 449 -3.66 -2.44 -18.28
N LEU A 450 -3.42 -1.13 -18.06
CA LEU A 450 -2.64 -0.62 -16.92
C LEU A 450 -3.19 -1.12 -15.58
N HIS A 451 -4.49 -1.03 -15.33
CA HIS A 451 -5.07 -1.46 -14.05
C HIS A 451 -4.92 -2.96 -13.85
N VAL A 452 -5.11 -3.74 -14.92
CA VAL A 452 -4.88 -5.19 -14.89
C VAL A 452 -3.43 -5.47 -14.52
N GLN A 453 -2.45 -4.81 -15.15
CA GLN A 453 -1.04 -5.03 -14.87
C GLN A 453 -0.66 -4.72 -13.42
N ILE A 454 -1.21 -3.65 -12.84
CA ILE A 454 -0.95 -3.28 -11.44
C ILE A 454 -1.50 -4.34 -10.50
N VAL A 455 -2.79 -4.67 -10.60
CA VAL A 455 -3.41 -5.61 -9.64
C VAL A 455 -2.96 -7.06 -9.87
N LEU A 456 -2.55 -7.38 -11.10
CA LEU A 456 -2.11 -8.72 -11.49
C LEU A 456 -1.04 -9.23 -10.55
N SER A 457 -0.02 -8.42 -10.26
CA SER A 457 1.13 -8.81 -9.45
C SER A 457 0.88 -8.90 -7.95
N HIS A 458 -0.30 -8.50 -7.46
CA HIS A 458 -0.59 -8.37 -6.02
C HIS A 458 -1.78 -9.23 -5.59
N PHE A 459 -2.87 -9.25 -6.37
CA PHE A 459 -4.12 -9.91 -5.94
C PHE A 459 -4.01 -11.42 -5.76
N ALA A 460 -3.06 -12.07 -6.43
CA ALA A 460 -2.79 -13.49 -6.27
C ALA A 460 -1.77 -13.82 -5.16
N MET A 461 -1.11 -12.80 -4.61
CA MET A 461 -0.02 -12.96 -3.66
C MET A 461 -0.54 -12.97 -2.22
N SER A 462 0.33 -13.35 -1.28
CA SER A 462 -0.07 -13.51 0.11
C SER A 462 -0.50 -12.18 0.73
N THR A 463 -1.66 -12.20 1.39
CA THR A 463 -2.20 -11.07 2.17
C THR A 463 -1.99 -11.28 3.68
N VAL A 464 -1.12 -12.22 4.06
CA VAL A 464 -0.88 -12.61 5.46
C VAL A 464 0.17 -11.69 6.08
N GLU A 465 0.03 -11.43 7.38
CA GLU A 465 1.06 -10.76 8.17
C GLU A 465 1.85 -11.79 8.99
N LEU A 466 3.18 -11.85 8.77
CA LEU A 466 4.09 -12.72 9.52
C LEU A 466 4.68 -12.04 10.77
N GLY A 467 4.13 -10.89 11.16
CA GLY A 467 4.58 -10.08 12.28
C GLY A 467 5.59 -8.97 11.91
N PRO A 468 5.98 -8.13 12.89
CA PRO A 468 6.80 -6.95 12.66
C PRO A 468 8.28 -7.25 12.40
N GLN A 469 8.74 -8.49 12.68
CA GLN A 469 10.13 -8.92 12.48
C GLN A 469 10.42 -9.42 11.06
N GLU A 470 9.39 -9.62 10.22
CA GLU A 470 9.60 -9.90 8.81
C GLU A 470 10.33 -8.74 8.13
N SER A 471 11.47 -9.04 7.50
CA SER A 471 12.30 -8.04 6.83
C SER A 471 11.62 -7.46 5.59
N PHE A 472 11.93 -6.19 5.29
CA PHE A 472 11.48 -5.49 4.08
C PHE A 472 11.62 -6.33 2.80
N PRO A 473 12.80 -6.86 2.43
CA PRO A 473 12.95 -7.62 1.19
C PRO A 473 12.11 -8.90 1.14
N GLN A 474 12.00 -9.63 2.25
CA GLN A 474 11.17 -10.84 2.29
C GLN A 474 9.69 -10.51 2.11
N ARG A 475 9.20 -9.49 2.81
CA ARG A 475 7.81 -9.03 2.65
C ARG A 475 7.52 -8.72 1.19
N GLN A 476 8.33 -7.87 0.55
CA GLN A 476 8.11 -7.47 -0.84
C GLN A 476 8.09 -8.67 -1.81
N LEU A 477 8.98 -9.66 -1.61
CA LEU A 477 9.03 -10.90 -2.40
C LEU A 477 7.85 -11.84 -2.17
N ARG A 478 7.28 -11.84 -0.95
CA ARG A 478 6.14 -12.69 -0.61
C ARG A 478 4.82 -12.10 -1.09
N THR A 479 4.69 -10.78 -1.06
CA THR A 479 3.44 -10.07 -1.36
C THR A 479 3.34 -9.61 -2.81
N THR A 480 4.37 -9.85 -3.63
CA THR A 480 4.45 -9.37 -5.02
C THR A 480 4.95 -10.47 -5.95
N MET A 481 4.50 -10.47 -7.21
CA MET A 481 5.06 -11.32 -8.28
C MET A 481 5.41 -10.55 -9.54
N ASP A 482 6.34 -11.12 -10.31
CA ASP A 482 6.69 -10.66 -11.64
C ASP A 482 5.95 -11.45 -12.73
N ILE A 483 5.84 -10.81 -13.89
CA ILE A 483 5.27 -11.40 -15.09
C ILE A 483 6.37 -11.63 -16.13
N ASP A 484 6.55 -12.90 -16.51
CA ASP A 484 7.47 -13.26 -17.59
C ASP A 484 6.84 -12.92 -18.94
N CYS A 485 7.52 -12.07 -19.70
CA CYS A 485 7.16 -11.73 -21.06
C CYS A 485 8.41 -11.49 -21.92
N PRO A 486 8.34 -11.80 -23.23
CA PRO A 486 9.37 -11.44 -24.19
C PRO A 486 9.70 -9.95 -24.17
N GLU A 487 10.96 -9.58 -24.38
CA GLU A 487 11.44 -8.19 -24.30
C GLU A 487 10.72 -7.24 -25.26
N TRP A 488 10.25 -7.73 -26.41
CA TRP A 488 9.52 -6.90 -27.38
C TRP A 488 8.14 -6.43 -26.87
N LEU A 489 7.61 -7.03 -25.79
CA LEU A 489 6.39 -6.58 -25.11
C LEU A 489 6.67 -5.57 -24.00
N ASP A 490 7.92 -5.20 -23.73
CA ASP A 490 8.27 -4.28 -22.63
C ASP A 490 7.61 -2.92 -22.80
N PHE A 491 7.40 -2.45 -24.04
CA PHE A 491 6.67 -1.22 -24.29
C PHE A 491 5.19 -1.32 -23.88
N PHE A 492 4.58 -2.51 -23.98
CA PHE A 492 3.17 -2.72 -23.66
C PHE A 492 2.94 -2.81 -22.15
N HIS A 493 3.88 -3.41 -21.42
CA HIS A 493 3.84 -3.53 -19.96
C HIS A 493 4.48 -2.36 -19.22
N GLY A 494 5.35 -1.60 -19.88
CA GLY A 494 5.91 -0.36 -19.35
C GLY A 494 6.75 -0.51 -18.08
N GLY A 495 7.29 -1.70 -17.83
CA GLY A 495 8.04 -2.02 -16.61
C GLY A 495 7.19 -2.61 -15.48
N LEU A 496 5.85 -2.56 -15.58
CA LEU A 496 4.96 -3.11 -14.56
C LEU A 496 4.94 -4.64 -14.50
N GLN A 497 5.59 -5.33 -15.43
CA GLN A 497 5.85 -6.76 -15.35
C GLN A 497 6.96 -7.10 -14.33
N PHE A 498 7.70 -6.12 -13.83
CA PHE A 498 8.80 -6.26 -12.87
C PHE A 498 8.44 -5.69 -11.49
N GLN A 499 7.26 -6.03 -10.96
CA GLN A 499 6.77 -5.46 -9.70
C GLN A 499 7.67 -5.78 -8.51
N VAL A 500 8.27 -6.97 -8.45
CA VAL A 500 9.19 -7.32 -7.35
C VAL A 500 10.39 -6.36 -7.33
N ILE A 501 10.98 -6.09 -8.50
CA ILE A 501 12.12 -5.19 -8.62
C ILE A 501 11.69 -3.78 -8.28
N HIS A 502 10.53 -3.38 -8.79
CA HIS A 502 9.96 -2.06 -8.55
C HIS A 502 9.67 -1.82 -7.05
N HIS A 503 9.23 -2.81 -6.30
CA HIS A 503 9.05 -2.70 -4.85
C HIS A 503 10.37 -2.69 -4.08
N LEU A 504 11.35 -3.49 -4.50
CA LEU A 504 12.67 -3.53 -3.85
C LEU A 504 13.55 -2.31 -4.16
N PHE A 505 13.40 -1.74 -5.37
CA PHE A 505 14.23 -0.66 -5.90
C PHE A 505 13.40 0.33 -6.76
N PRO A 506 12.41 1.03 -6.17
CA PRO A 506 11.43 1.84 -6.92
C PRO A 506 12.06 2.96 -7.75
N ARG A 507 13.23 3.43 -7.34
CA ARG A 507 13.99 4.49 -8.01
C ARG A 507 14.81 4.01 -9.21
N VAL A 508 14.89 2.71 -9.48
CA VAL A 508 15.59 2.18 -10.66
C VAL A 508 14.75 2.51 -11.92
N PRO A 509 15.32 3.20 -12.92
CA PRO A 509 14.61 3.52 -14.17
C PRO A 509 14.08 2.27 -14.88
N ARG A 510 12.86 2.32 -15.44
CA ARG A 510 12.17 1.15 -15.98
C ARG A 510 12.95 0.30 -17.01
N HIS A 511 13.80 0.94 -17.81
CA HIS A 511 14.61 0.25 -18.83
C HIS A 511 15.76 -0.59 -18.23
N ASN A 512 16.04 -0.46 -16.94
CA ASN A 512 17.04 -1.24 -16.21
C ASN A 512 16.42 -2.36 -15.35
N LEU A 513 15.08 -2.44 -15.25
CA LEU A 513 14.39 -3.41 -14.39
C LEU A 513 14.69 -4.86 -14.80
N ARG A 514 14.72 -5.15 -16.10
CA ARG A 514 15.04 -6.49 -16.62
C ARG A 514 16.46 -6.95 -16.26
N ALA A 515 17.43 -6.05 -16.27
CA ALA A 515 18.79 -6.36 -15.83
C ALA A 515 18.83 -6.58 -14.31
N THR A 516 18.09 -5.76 -13.56
CA THR A 516 17.97 -5.85 -12.10
C THR A 516 17.29 -7.15 -11.64
N GLN A 517 16.27 -7.62 -12.38
CA GLN A 517 15.55 -8.87 -12.12
C GLN A 517 16.48 -10.08 -12.02
N LYS A 518 17.54 -10.13 -12.84
CA LYS A 518 18.51 -11.23 -12.79
C LYS A 518 19.28 -11.24 -11.48
N LEU A 519 19.67 -10.07 -10.99
CA LEU A 519 20.36 -9.92 -9.71
C LEU A 519 19.46 -10.26 -8.51
N VAL A 520 18.16 -9.93 -8.61
CA VAL A 520 17.18 -10.29 -7.57
C VAL A 520 16.95 -11.80 -7.53
N GLN A 521 16.89 -12.47 -8.68
CA GLN A 521 16.81 -13.94 -8.72
C GLN A 521 18.02 -14.61 -8.06
N GLU A 522 19.25 -14.14 -8.36
CA GLU A 522 20.48 -14.61 -7.69
C GLU A 522 20.38 -14.45 -6.17
N PHE A 523 19.92 -13.28 -5.70
CA PHE A 523 19.70 -13.02 -4.28
C PHE A 523 18.67 -13.98 -3.67
N CYS A 524 17.54 -14.21 -4.34
CA CYS A 524 16.49 -15.12 -3.88
C CYS A 524 17.01 -16.55 -3.69
N ASP A 525 17.84 -17.02 -4.63
CA ASP A 525 18.52 -18.32 -4.53
C ASP A 525 19.50 -18.37 -3.34
N GLU A 526 20.26 -17.29 -3.07
CA GLU A 526 21.20 -17.23 -1.95
C GLU A 526 20.53 -17.27 -0.56
N VAL A 527 19.34 -16.70 -0.43
CA VAL A 527 18.61 -16.60 0.85
C VAL A 527 17.42 -17.56 0.96
N ASN A 528 17.21 -18.43 -0.03
CA ASN A 528 16.10 -19.39 -0.10
C ASN A 528 14.71 -18.74 -0.03
N ILE A 529 14.53 -17.59 -0.70
CA ILE A 529 13.20 -16.98 -0.86
C ILE A 529 12.66 -17.37 -2.25
N PRO A 530 11.47 -17.98 -2.35
CA PRO A 530 10.88 -18.30 -3.65
C PRO A 530 10.61 -17.06 -4.50
N TYR A 531 11.13 -17.03 -5.73
CA TYR A 531 10.86 -15.97 -6.69
C TYR A 531 9.58 -16.25 -7.49
N ALA A 532 8.53 -15.48 -7.24
CA ALA A 532 7.24 -15.64 -7.92
C ALA A 532 7.29 -15.01 -9.33
N LEU A 533 7.42 -15.85 -10.36
CA LEU A 533 7.46 -15.46 -11.76
C LEU A 533 6.47 -16.29 -12.59
N TYR A 534 5.52 -15.62 -13.23
CA TYR A 534 4.47 -16.27 -14.01
C TYR A 534 4.35 -15.68 -15.41
N GLY A 535 4.05 -16.50 -16.42
CA GLY A 535 3.63 -15.96 -17.72
C GLY A 535 2.30 -15.20 -17.61
N PHE A 536 2.06 -14.24 -18.49
CA PHE A 536 0.89 -13.34 -18.41
C PHE A 536 -0.47 -14.06 -18.26
N ALA A 537 -0.70 -15.13 -19.01
CA ALA A 537 -1.95 -15.91 -18.91
C ALA A 537 -2.08 -16.63 -17.56
N ASN A 538 -0.99 -17.27 -17.10
CA ASN A 538 -0.96 -17.98 -15.82
C ASN A 538 -1.14 -17.01 -14.64
N GLY A 539 -0.49 -15.84 -14.68
CA GLY A 539 -0.69 -14.82 -13.65
C GLY A 539 -2.16 -14.39 -13.55
N ASN A 540 -2.82 -14.15 -14.69
CA ASN A 540 -4.25 -13.80 -14.70
C ASN A 540 -5.12 -14.95 -14.16
N GLN A 541 -4.77 -16.20 -14.48
CA GLN A 541 -5.45 -17.37 -13.92
C GLN A 541 -5.31 -17.43 -12.39
N GLN A 542 -4.15 -17.09 -11.83
CA GLN A 542 -3.96 -17.04 -10.37
C GLN A 542 -4.86 -15.99 -9.71
N VAL A 543 -4.95 -14.79 -10.29
CA VAL A 543 -5.82 -13.72 -9.76
C VAL A 543 -7.29 -14.11 -9.78
N ILE A 544 -7.78 -14.61 -10.93
CA ILE A 544 -9.17 -15.07 -11.05
C ILE A 544 -9.44 -16.24 -10.09
N GLY A 545 -8.46 -17.15 -9.95
CA GLY A 545 -8.51 -18.26 -9.01
C GLY A 545 -8.66 -17.79 -7.56
N ARG A 546 -7.87 -16.80 -7.15
CA ARG A 546 -7.92 -16.19 -5.81
C ARG A 546 -9.24 -15.49 -5.54
N LEU A 547 -9.72 -14.67 -6.48
CA LEU A 547 -11.02 -14.02 -6.36
C LEU A 547 -12.16 -15.04 -6.23
N ALA A 548 -12.12 -16.12 -7.02
CA ALA A 548 -13.09 -17.21 -6.94
C ALA A 548 -12.98 -18.01 -5.63
N GLU A 549 -11.79 -18.16 -5.07
CA GLU A 549 -11.56 -18.78 -3.77
C GLU A 549 -12.21 -17.98 -2.63
N VAL A 550 -11.98 -16.66 -2.58
CA VAL A 550 -12.61 -15.79 -1.59
C VAL A 550 -14.14 -15.79 -1.76
N SER A 551 -14.65 -15.84 -2.99
CA SER A 551 -16.09 -16.03 -3.25
C SER A 551 -16.64 -17.34 -2.67
N ARG A 552 -15.87 -18.44 -2.73
CA ARG A 552 -16.27 -19.73 -2.13
C ARG A 552 -16.26 -19.66 -0.61
N GLN A 553 -15.23 -19.06 -0.01
CA GLN A 553 -15.16 -18.83 1.45
C GLN A 553 -16.35 -17.99 1.93
N ALA A 554 -16.71 -16.93 1.21
CA ALA A 554 -17.91 -16.13 1.46
C ALA A 554 -19.21 -16.95 1.43
N ALA A 555 -19.32 -17.90 0.48
CA ALA A 555 -20.47 -18.79 0.40
C ALA A 555 -20.52 -19.83 1.53
N ILE A 556 -19.36 -20.34 1.97
CA ILE A 556 -19.26 -21.24 3.14
C ILE A 556 -19.65 -20.49 4.41
N LEU A 557 -19.10 -19.29 4.64
CA LEU A 557 -19.44 -18.45 5.77
C LEU A 557 -20.95 -18.17 5.85
N ALA A 558 -21.59 -17.88 4.70
CA ALA A 558 -23.03 -17.68 4.63
C ALA A 558 -23.83 -18.96 5.00
N LYS A 559 -23.35 -20.15 4.63
CA LYS A 559 -23.98 -21.42 5.02
C LYS A 559 -23.82 -21.70 6.51
N CYS A 560 -22.65 -21.44 7.08
CA CYS A 560 -22.41 -21.55 8.53
C CYS A 560 -23.38 -20.64 9.29
N GLN A 561 -23.48 -19.36 8.89
CA GLN A 561 -24.42 -18.40 9.47
C GLN A 561 -25.88 -18.88 9.40
N GLN A 562 -26.30 -19.46 8.27
CA GLN A 562 -27.65 -20.01 8.12
C GLN A 562 -27.89 -21.25 8.99
N ALA A 563 -26.92 -22.17 9.09
CA ALA A 563 -27.04 -23.37 9.92
C ALA A 563 -27.18 -23.02 11.41
N ILE A 564 -26.43 -22.03 11.88
CA ILE A 564 -26.54 -21.49 13.25
C ILE A 564 -27.92 -20.88 13.48
N GLN A 565 -28.39 -20.04 12.55
CA GLN A 565 -29.72 -19.40 12.64
C GLN A 565 -30.86 -20.43 12.65
N ASN A 566 -30.67 -21.56 11.96
CA ASN A 566 -31.64 -22.65 11.91
C ASN A 566 -31.56 -23.61 13.11
N GLY A 567 -30.56 -23.45 14.01
CA GLY A 567 -30.40 -24.29 15.20
C GLY A 567 -29.85 -25.70 14.93
N ASP A 568 -29.26 -25.95 13.76
CA ASP A 568 -28.80 -27.29 13.33
C ASP A 568 -27.48 -27.76 13.97
N LEU A 569 -27.02 -27.12 15.06
CA LEU A 569 -25.82 -27.55 15.80
C LEU A 569 -26.09 -28.70 16.79
N SER A 570 -27.30 -29.27 16.82
CA SER A 570 -27.58 -30.51 17.54
C SER A 570 -27.40 -31.74 16.64
N GLY A 571 -26.19 -32.29 16.60
CA GLY A 571 -26.01 -33.71 16.31
C GLY A 571 -24.80 -34.08 15.46
N HIS A 572 -23.71 -34.43 16.13
CA HIS A 572 -22.95 -35.66 15.85
C HIS A 572 -22.08 -36.02 17.08
N HIS A 573 -22.75 -36.44 18.15
CA HIS A 573 -22.19 -37.41 19.08
C HIS A 573 -22.94 -38.71 18.86
N HIS A 574 -22.35 -39.63 18.09
CA HIS A 574 -22.59 -41.07 18.22
C HIS A 574 -21.38 -41.85 17.72
#